data_AF-A0A954SNK6-F1
#
_entry.id   AF-A0A954SNK6-F1
#
_cell.length_a   1.000
_cell.length_b   1.000
_cell.length_c   1.000
_cell.angle_alpha   90.00
_cell.angle_beta   90.00
_cell.angle_gamma   90.00
#
_symmetry.space_group_name_H-M   'P 1'
#
loop_
_entity.id
_entity.type
_entity.pdbx_description
1 polymer ?
#
loop_
_entity_poly.entity_id
_entity_poly.type
_entity_poly.pdbx_seq_one_letter_code
_entity_poly.pdbx_strand_id
1 'polypeptide(L)'
;MPKFTRLTPEQREELIAYLDGELEPSRQETIEASLSQNQVARHDLNQLSKTYDLLTFLPRVTPNPELAERTLSRIEVRESQVWTSPSLSVNRLRRYLMGTVWFILLSATAVGAFQIAQQFREDRMKLLLEDLPVIENVDRFSAIETDIELLKKLRDEKIFDEGSGEEE
;
A
#
# COMPACT_ATOMS: atom_id res chain seq x y z
N MET A 1 -6.36 -26.64 -66.83
CA MET A 1 -6.12 -25.24 -66.38
C MET A 1 -5.23 -25.31 -65.15
N PRO A 2 -4.04 -24.69 -65.14
CA PRO A 2 -3.20 -24.70 -63.95
C PRO A 2 -3.91 -23.92 -62.82
N LYS A 3 -4.09 -24.57 -61.67
CA LYS A 3 -4.70 -23.95 -60.48
C LYS A 3 -3.73 -22.89 -59.97
N PHE A 4 -4.12 -21.61 -60.02
CA PHE A 4 -3.41 -20.54 -59.35
C PHE A 4 -3.60 -20.72 -57.84
N THR A 5 -2.67 -21.40 -57.18
CA THR A 5 -2.66 -21.55 -55.72
C THR A 5 -2.26 -20.21 -55.11
N ARG A 6 -3.20 -19.55 -54.42
CA ARG A 6 -2.89 -18.40 -53.56
C ARG A 6 -1.92 -18.84 -52.47
N LEU A 7 -0.90 -18.04 -52.23
CA LEU A 7 0.05 -18.26 -51.14
C LEU A 7 -0.66 -18.16 -49.78
N THR A 8 -0.29 -19.02 -48.85
CA THR A 8 -0.70 -18.87 -47.45
C THR A 8 0.08 -17.73 -46.78
N PRO A 9 -0.38 -17.21 -45.64
CA PRO A 9 0.36 -16.21 -44.87
C PRO A 9 1.79 -16.66 -44.53
N GLU A 10 1.96 -17.92 -44.15
CA GLU A 10 3.26 -18.49 -43.76
C GLU A 10 4.21 -18.53 -44.97
N GLN A 11 3.71 -18.91 -46.15
CA GLN A 11 4.51 -18.91 -47.38
C GLN A 11 4.92 -17.49 -47.80
N ARG A 12 4.11 -16.48 -47.47
CA ARG A 12 4.45 -15.07 -47.72
C ARG A 12 5.55 -14.58 -46.78
N GLU A 13 5.53 -14.99 -45.51
CA GLU A 13 6.62 -14.71 -44.57
C GLU A 13 7.93 -15.34 -45.05
N GLU A 14 7.89 -16.59 -45.52
CA GLU A 14 9.07 -17.25 -46.09
C GLU A 14 9.60 -16.57 -47.36
N LEU A 15 8.73 -15.98 -48.19
CA LEU A 15 9.16 -15.17 -49.34
C LEU A 15 9.80 -13.85 -48.94
N ILE A 16 9.39 -13.25 -47.82
CA ILE A 16 10.03 -12.05 -47.26
C ILE A 16 11.43 -12.43 -46.74
N ALA A 17 11.51 -13.49 -45.93
CA ALA A 17 12.78 -14.02 -45.42
C ALA A 17 13.72 -14.50 -46.54
N TYR A 18 13.17 -14.95 -47.67
CA TYR A 18 13.98 -15.27 -48.85
C TYR A 18 14.58 -14.01 -49.48
N LEU A 19 13.84 -12.89 -49.49
CA LEU A 19 14.28 -11.65 -50.12
C LEU A 19 15.37 -10.93 -49.30
N ASP A 20 15.28 -10.93 -47.97
CA ASP A 20 16.30 -10.35 -47.10
C ASP A 20 17.48 -11.30 -46.82
N GLY A 21 17.34 -12.58 -47.16
CA GLY A 21 18.35 -13.62 -46.97
C GLY A 21 18.37 -14.24 -45.58
N GLU A 22 17.33 -14.05 -44.77
CA GLU A 22 17.18 -14.65 -43.44
C GLU A 22 16.55 -16.06 -43.48
N LEU A 23 16.22 -16.60 -44.66
CA LEU A 23 15.63 -17.94 -44.78
C LEU A 23 16.66 -19.07 -44.56
N GLU A 24 16.31 -20.04 -43.73
CA GLU A 24 17.10 -21.26 -43.50
C GLU A 24 17.36 -22.04 -44.81
N PRO A 25 18.56 -22.62 -45.03
CA PRO A 25 18.93 -23.27 -46.30
C PRO A 25 17.97 -24.38 -46.74
N SER A 26 17.43 -25.15 -45.80
CA SER A 26 16.47 -26.23 -46.09
C SER A 26 15.14 -25.72 -46.61
N ARG A 27 14.73 -24.52 -46.20
CA ARG A 27 13.50 -23.88 -46.69
C ARG A 27 13.74 -23.12 -47.99
N GLN A 28 14.97 -22.67 -48.23
CA GLN A 28 15.35 -22.00 -49.46
C GLN A 28 15.09 -22.87 -50.70
N GLU A 29 15.55 -24.13 -50.69
CA GLU A 29 15.30 -25.08 -51.79
C GLU A 29 13.79 -25.29 -52.02
N THR A 30 13.01 -25.35 -50.94
CA THR A 30 11.54 -25.53 -51.00
C THR A 30 10.85 -24.32 -51.65
N ILE A 31 11.27 -23.11 -51.28
CA ILE A 31 10.75 -21.86 -51.85
C ILE A 31 11.15 -21.71 -53.31
N GLU A 32 12.38 -22.04 -53.69
CA GLU A 32 12.84 -22.01 -55.09
C GLU A 32 12.05 -22.97 -55.99
N ALA A 33 11.79 -24.19 -55.50
CA ALA A 33 10.92 -25.14 -56.17
C ALA A 33 9.50 -24.57 -56.35
N SER A 34 8.94 -23.96 -55.31
CA SER A 34 7.61 -23.32 -55.35
C SER A 34 7.56 -22.15 -56.35
N LEU A 35 8.59 -21.30 -56.38
CA LEU A 35 8.72 -20.18 -57.32
C LEU A 35 8.81 -20.66 -58.78
N SER A 36 9.47 -21.79 -59.04
CA SER A 36 9.55 -22.34 -60.40
C SER A 36 8.18 -22.79 -60.94
N GLN A 37 7.31 -23.29 -60.06
CA GLN A 37 6.02 -23.88 -60.43
C GLN A 37 4.86 -22.87 -60.37
N ASN A 38 4.95 -21.85 -59.51
CA ASN A 38 3.86 -20.92 -59.24
C ASN A 38 4.12 -19.52 -59.82
N GLN A 39 3.32 -19.12 -60.81
CA GLN A 39 3.39 -17.76 -61.39
C GLN A 39 2.95 -16.67 -60.41
N VAL A 40 2.00 -16.96 -59.51
CA VAL A 40 1.52 -16.00 -58.50
C VAL A 40 2.64 -15.70 -57.51
N ALA A 41 3.36 -16.73 -57.07
CA ALA A 41 4.48 -16.57 -56.13
C ALA A 41 5.60 -15.71 -56.71
N ARG A 42 5.93 -15.90 -57.99
CA ARG A 42 6.91 -15.04 -58.72
C ARG A 42 6.44 -13.60 -58.84
N HIS A 43 5.13 -13.38 -59.04
CA HIS A 43 4.59 -12.03 -59.09
C HIS A 43 4.70 -11.34 -57.73
N ASP A 44 4.33 -12.01 -56.65
CA ASP A 44 4.41 -11.48 -55.29
C ASP A 44 5.87 -11.14 -54.91
N LEU A 45 6.82 -12.03 -55.21
CA LEU A 45 8.25 -11.78 -54.98
C LEU A 45 8.76 -10.55 -55.76
N ASN A 46 8.32 -10.39 -57.02
CA ASN A 46 8.69 -9.23 -57.84
C ASN A 46 8.11 -7.92 -57.27
N GLN A 47 6.87 -7.93 -56.79
CA GLN A 47 6.28 -6.75 -56.12
C GLN A 47 7.05 -6.39 -54.84
N LEU A 48 7.42 -7.39 -54.04
CA LEU A 48 8.18 -7.18 -52.82
C LEU A 48 9.58 -6.61 -53.11
N SER A 49 10.30 -7.20 -54.07
CA SER A 49 11.60 -6.71 -54.54
C SER A 49 11.54 -5.27 -55.02
N LYS A 50 10.55 -4.91 -55.85
CA LYS A 50 10.36 -3.51 -56.28
C LYS A 50 10.12 -2.55 -55.13
N THR A 51 9.33 -2.98 -54.14
CA THR A 51 9.05 -2.16 -52.95
C THR A 51 10.31 -1.95 -52.13
N TYR A 52 11.16 -2.98 -52.00
CA TYR A 52 12.44 -2.88 -51.34
C TYR A 52 13.41 -1.95 -52.10
N ASP A 53 13.44 -2.04 -53.44
CA ASP A 53 14.23 -1.14 -54.28
C ASP A 53 13.80 0.33 -54.10
N LEU A 54 12.50 0.60 -53.91
CA LEU A 54 11.99 1.94 -53.61
C LEU A 54 12.58 2.51 -52.31
N LEU A 55 12.93 1.66 -51.33
CA LEU A 55 13.58 2.11 -50.09
C LEU A 55 14.97 2.69 -50.35
N THR A 56 15.64 2.28 -51.42
CA THR A 56 16.96 2.80 -51.80
C THR A 56 16.90 4.25 -52.26
N PHE A 57 15.73 4.72 -52.72
CA PHE A 57 15.52 6.12 -53.11
C PHE A 57 15.18 7.04 -51.94
N LEU A 58 15.09 6.53 -50.71
CA LEU A 58 14.83 7.40 -49.56
C LEU A 58 15.97 8.42 -49.40
N PRO A 59 15.63 9.70 -49.15
CA PRO A 59 16.63 10.73 -48.95
C PRO A 59 17.47 10.40 -47.70
N ARG A 60 18.78 10.34 -47.87
CA ARG A 60 19.70 10.23 -46.75
C ARG A 60 19.76 11.58 -46.05
N VAL A 61 19.11 11.67 -44.90
CA VAL A 61 19.20 12.87 -44.05
C VAL A 61 20.60 12.91 -43.45
N THR A 62 21.42 13.89 -43.87
CA THR A 62 22.67 14.19 -43.18
C THR A 62 22.32 14.83 -41.84
N PRO A 63 22.76 14.26 -40.70
CA PRO A 63 22.45 14.83 -39.39
C PRO A 63 23.04 16.25 -39.29
N ASN A 64 22.26 17.17 -38.74
CA ASN A 64 22.75 18.52 -38.42
C ASN A 64 23.90 18.39 -37.40
N PRO A 65 25.08 18.99 -37.61
CA PRO A 65 26.18 18.97 -36.64
C PRO A 65 25.74 19.42 -35.23
N GLU A 66 24.77 20.33 -35.13
CA GLU A 66 24.23 20.80 -33.85
C GLU A 66 23.48 19.70 -33.07
N LEU A 67 22.97 18.66 -33.75
CA LEU A 67 22.29 17.54 -33.09
C LEU A 67 23.25 16.74 -32.20
N ALA A 68 24.50 16.57 -32.64
CA ALA A 68 25.51 15.88 -31.85
C ALA A 68 25.83 16.67 -30.57
N GLU A 69 26.03 17.98 -30.70
CA GLU A 69 26.28 18.89 -29.57
C GLU A 69 25.11 18.94 -28.56
N ARG A 70 23.87 19.03 -29.07
CA ARG A 70 22.65 18.98 -28.24
C ARG A 70 22.47 17.63 -27.54
N THR A 71 22.92 16.54 -28.16
CA THR A 71 22.85 15.20 -27.55
C THR A 71 23.88 15.06 -26.44
N LEU A 72 25.13 15.48 -26.68
CA LEU A 72 26.20 15.46 -25.69
C LEU A 72 25.86 16.34 -24.47
N SER A 73 25.39 17.56 -24.70
CA SER A 73 24.98 18.44 -23.59
C SER A 73 23.80 17.87 -22.78
N ARG A 74 22.84 17.18 -23.42
CA ARG A 74 21.76 16.50 -22.70
C ARG A 74 22.25 15.33 -21.84
N ILE A 75 23.27 14.60 -22.28
CA ILE A 75 23.88 13.52 -21.49
C ILE A 75 24.60 14.09 -20.27
N GLU A 76 25.41 15.14 -20.46
CA GLU A 76 26.15 15.81 -19.38
C GLU A 76 25.21 16.42 -18.33
N VAL A 77 24.12 17.06 -18.76
CA VAL A 77 23.08 17.57 -17.84
C VAL A 77 22.46 16.44 -17.02
N ARG A 78 22.29 15.23 -17.59
CA ARG A 78 21.72 14.08 -16.87
C ARG A 78 22.69 13.48 -15.85
N GLU A 79 24.00 13.53 -16.12
CA GLU A 79 25.03 13.15 -15.14
C GLU A 79 25.13 14.18 -14.01
N SER A 80 25.04 15.48 -14.32
CA SER A 80 25.02 16.54 -13.29
C SER A 80 23.74 16.53 -12.44
N GLN A 81 22.65 15.97 -12.97
CA GLN A 81 21.42 15.67 -12.24
C GLN A 81 21.46 14.32 -11.53
N VAL A 82 22.63 13.71 -11.31
CA VAL A 82 22.76 12.71 -10.24
C VAL A 82 22.68 13.48 -8.93
N TRP A 83 21.43 13.69 -8.50
CA TRP A 83 21.03 14.15 -7.19
C TRP A 83 22.01 13.60 -6.16
N THR A 84 22.68 14.49 -5.44
CA THR A 84 23.22 14.18 -4.13
C THR A 84 22.06 13.60 -3.33
N SER A 85 21.97 12.28 -3.31
CA SER A 85 20.96 11.54 -2.56
C SER A 85 21.03 12.04 -1.12
N PRO A 86 19.95 12.59 -0.56
CA PRO A 86 19.93 12.91 0.86
C PRO A 86 20.20 11.58 1.56
N SER A 87 21.33 11.52 2.25
CA SER A 87 21.90 10.30 2.80
C SER A 87 20.81 9.46 3.47
N LEU A 88 20.64 8.22 3.02
CA LEU A 88 19.60 7.31 3.53
C LEU A 88 19.64 7.13 5.07
N SER A 89 20.75 7.53 5.70
CA SER A 89 20.97 7.55 7.14
C SER A 89 20.12 8.58 7.89
N VAL A 90 19.87 9.79 7.37
CA VAL A 90 19.15 10.83 8.15
C VAL A 90 17.68 10.47 8.38
N ASN A 91 17.05 9.79 7.42
CA ASN A 91 15.64 9.41 7.53
C ASN A 91 15.43 8.17 8.42
N ARG A 92 16.43 7.28 8.52
CA ARG A 92 16.42 6.16 9.46
C ARG A 92 16.57 6.66 10.90
N LEU A 93 17.52 7.55 11.16
CA LEU A 93 17.76 8.09 12.50
C LEU A 93 16.53 8.85 13.05
N ARG A 94 15.88 9.67 12.22
CA ARG A 94 14.64 10.37 12.59
C ARG A 94 13.48 9.41 12.90
N ARG A 95 13.39 8.27 12.19
CA ARG A 95 12.36 7.25 12.44
C ARG A 95 12.59 6.52 13.77
N TYR A 96 13.84 6.20 14.11
CA TYR A 96 14.19 5.62 15.40
C TYR A 96 13.96 6.60 16.56
N LEU A 97 14.36 7.86 16.41
CA LEU A 97 14.12 8.90 17.43
C LEU A 97 12.62 9.08 17.70
N MET A 98 11.81 9.15 16.63
CA MET A 98 10.36 9.25 16.79
C MET A 98 9.80 8.02 17.53
N GLY A 99 10.26 6.81 17.19
CA GLY A 99 9.86 5.58 17.89
C GLY A 99 10.21 5.59 19.38
N THR A 100 11.40 6.07 19.74
CA THR A 100 11.81 6.17 21.15
C THR A 100 10.98 7.17 21.94
N VAL A 101 10.61 8.31 21.35
CA VAL A 101 9.75 9.31 22.00
C VAL A 101 8.36 8.75 22.29
N TRP A 102 7.75 8.06 21.32
CA TRP A 102 6.45 7.41 21.53
C TRP A 102 6.51 6.31 22.58
N PHE A 103 7.60 5.54 22.62
CA PHE A 103 7.77 4.49 23.62
C PHE A 103 7.90 5.06 25.04
N ILE A 104 8.65 6.15 25.22
CA ILE A 104 8.78 6.85 26.51
C ILE A 104 7.42 7.42 26.94
N LEU A 105 6.69 8.06 26.03
CA LEU A 105 5.37 8.62 26.33
C LEU A 105 4.38 7.54 26.78
N LEU A 106 4.34 6.41 26.07
CA LEU A 106 3.45 5.29 26.38
C LEU A 106 3.83 4.65 27.73
N SER A 107 5.13 4.47 27.98
CA SER A 107 5.64 3.92 29.24
C SER A 107 5.31 4.83 30.43
N ALA A 108 5.51 6.14 30.30
CA ALA A 108 5.17 7.10 31.35
C ALA A 108 3.67 7.10 31.69
N THR A 109 2.82 6.99 30.66
CA THR A 109 1.36 6.90 30.82
C THR A 109 0.96 5.63 31.58
N ALA A 110 1.55 4.49 31.24
CA ALA A 110 1.26 3.21 31.90
C ALA A 110 1.68 3.21 33.39
N VAL A 111 2.86 3.76 33.70
CA VAL A 111 3.35 3.86 35.08
C VAL A 111 2.47 4.81 35.90
N GLY A 112 2.10 5.96 35.33
CA GLY A 112 1.20 6.91 35.99
C GLY A 112 -0.18 6.30 36.30
N ALA A 113 -0.77 5.59 35.34
CA ALA A 113 -2.03 4.89 35.53
C ALA A 113 -1.93 3.80 36.63
N PHE A 114 -0.82 3.07 36.67
CA PHE A 114 -0.59 2.04 37.68
C PHE A 114 -0.50 2.62 39.10
N GLN A 115 0.23 3.73 39.29
CA GLN A 115 0.32 4.40 40.59
C GLN A 115 -1.05 4.89 41.08
N ILE A 116 -1.82 5.56 40.22
CA ILE A 116 -3.16 6.06 40.58
C ILE A 116 -4.07 4.89 40.98
N ALA A 117 -4.03 3.78 40.22
CA ALA A 117 -4.84 2.60 40.51
C ALA A 117 -4.44 1.87 41.81
N GLN A 118 -3.21 2.05 42.29
CA GLN A 118 -2.78 1.50 43.58
C GLN A 118 -3.33 2.32 44.75
N GLN A 119 -3.29 3.65 44.65
CA GLN A 119 -3.79 4.55 45.70
C GLN A 119 -5.32 4.42 45.90
N PHE A 120 -6.08 4.34 44.81
CA PHE A 120 -7.54 4.14 44.87
C PHE A 120 -7.98 2.74 45.31
N ARG A 121 -7.06 1.77 45.44
CA ARG A 121 -7.38 0.40 45.88
C ARG A 121 -7.47 0.30 47.40
N GLU A 122 -6.63 1.05 48.13
CA GLU A 122 -6.63 1.06 49.59
C GLU A 122 -7.86 1.75 50.16
N ASP A 123 -8.30 2.87 49.56
CA ASP A 123 -9.47 3.61 50.02
C ASP A 123 -10.78 2.84 49.83
N ARG A 124 -10.92 2.12 48.70
CA ARG A 124 -12.10 1.27 48.46
C ARG A 124 -12.18 0.09 49.43
N MET A 125 -11.04 -0.50 49.80
CA MET A 125 -11.04 -1.62 50.73
C MET A 125 -11.47 -1.17 52.13
N LYS A 126 -11.06 0.04 52.56
CA LYS A 126 -11.49 0.64 53.83
C LYS A 126 -12.99 0.94 53.83
N LEU A 127 -13.52 1.49 52.75
CA LEU A 127 -14.97 1.74 52.59
C LEU A 127 -15.80 0.45 52.68
N LEU A 128 -15.33 -0.63 52.04
CA LEU A 128 -16.03 -1.93 52.08
C LEU A 128 -15.97 -2.61 53.46
N LEU A 129 -14.95 -2.30 54.26
CA LEU A 129 -14.83 -2.77 55.64
C LEU A 129 -15.70 -1.96 56.61
N GLU A 130 -15.87 -0.66 56.33
CA GLU A 130 -16.76 0.24 57.09
C GLU A 130 -18.25 -0.07 56.83
N ASP A 131 -18.60 -0.41 55.59
CA ASP A 131 -19.96 -0.81 55.21
C ASP A 131 -20.29 -2.30 55.50
N LEU A 132 -19.31 -3.08 55.99
CA LEU A 132 -19.49 -4.50 56.30
C LEU A 132 -20.65 -4.80 57.29
N PRO A 133 -20.84 -4.03 58.40
CA PRO A 133 -21.92 -4.28 59.35
C PRO A 133 -23.31 -4.05 58.74
N VAL A 134 -23.39 -3.13 57.77
CA VAL A 134 -24.62 -2.79 57.04
C VAL A 134 -24.96 -3.90 56.05
N ILE A 135 -23.95 -4.41 55.32
CA ILE A 135 -24.10 -5.48 54.33
C ILE A 135 -24.43 -6.83 55.01
N GLU A 136 -23.84 -7.11 56.18
CA GLU A 136 -24.07 -8.37 56.92
C GLU A 136 -25.47 -8.44 57.54
N ASN A 137 -26.06 -7.30 57.91
CA ASN A 137 -27.39 -7.25 58.55
C ASN A 137 -28.50 -6.75 57.60
N VAL A 138 -28.29 -6.80 56.27
CA VAL A 138 -29.28 -6.33 55.27
C VAL A 138 -30.64 -6.99 55.50
N ASP A 139 -30.69 -8.30 55.76
CA ASP A 139 -31.95 -9.02 55.99
C ASP A 139 -32.68 -8.57 57.26
N ARG A 140 -31.93 -8.12 58.28
CA ARG A 140 -32.49 -7.64 59.54
C ARG A 140 -33.03 -6.22 59.40
N PHE A 141 -32.35 -5.39 58.61
CA PHE A 141 -32.81 -4.04 58.27
C PHE A 141 -33.91 -4.05 57.22
N SER A 142 -34.00 -5.06 56.36
CA SER A 142 -35.09 -5.20 55.38
C SER A 142 -36.37 -5.79 56.00
N ALA A 143 -36.26 -6.59 57.07
CA ALA A 143 -37.41 -7.11 57.81
C ALA A 143 -38.14 -6.02 58.62
N ILE A 144 -37.44 -4.93 58.94
CA ILE A 144 -38.06 -3.68 59.36
C ILE A 144 -38.37 -2.93 58.06
N GLU A 145 -39.49 -3.28 57.40
CA GLU A 145 -40.05 -2.46 56.33
C GLU A 145 -40.13 -1.03 56.87
N THR A 146 -39.17 -0.21 56.48
CA THR A 146 -39.01 1.13 57.02
C THR A 146 -40.08 1.94 56.34
N ASP A 147 -41.24 1.99 57.00
CA ASP A 147 -42.33 2.87 56.67
C ASP A 147 -41.78 4.30 56.74
N ILE A 148 -41.41 4.84 55.57
CA ILE A 148 -40.81 6.17 55.42
C ILE A 148 -41.74 7.23 56.03
N GLU A 149 -43.03 6.92 56.09
CA GLU A 149 -44.07 7.72 56.72
C GLU A 149 -43.94 7.73 58.26
N LEU A 150 -43.53 6.62 58.88
CA LEU A 150 -43.27 6.51 60.32
C LEU A 150 -42.03 7.34 60.72
N LEU A 151 -40.94 7.26 59.95
CA LEU A 151 -39.76 8.12 60.18
C LEU A 151 -40.08 9.62 59.99
N LYS A 152 -40.98 9.94 59.06
CA LYS A 152 -41.43 11.31 58.82
C LYS A 152 -42.31 11.81 59.97
N LYS A 153 -43.19 10.96 60.50
CA LYS A 153 -44.06 11.26 61.64
C LYS A 153 -43.27 11.39 62.95
N LEU A 154 -42.29 10.53 63.20
CA LEU A 154 -41.40 10.62 64.36
C LEU A 154 -40.50 11.86 64.35
N ARG A 155 -40.06 12.30 63.17
CA ARG A 155 -39.31 13.56 63.01
C ARG A 155 -40.20 14.78 63.28
N ASP A 156 -41.44 14.75 62.81
CA ASP A 156 -42.40 15.84 63.07
C ASP A 156 -42.81 15.89 64.56
N GLU A 157 -42.78 14.75 65.26
CA GLU A 157 -43.14 14.63 66.68
C GLU A 157 -41.95 14.86 67.63
N LYS A 158 -40.76 15.24 67.10
CA LYS A 158 -39.56 15.63 67.86
C LYS A 158 -39.11 14.65 68.96
N ILE A 159 -39.44 13.38 68.85
CA ILE A 159 -39.16 12.38 69.90
C ILE A 159 -37.65 12.09 70.04
N PHE A 160 -36.84 12.49 69.05
CA PHE A 160 -35.38 12.39 69.08
C PHE A 160 -34.67 13.71 69.45
N ASP A 161 -35.41 14.74 69.87
CA ASP A 161 -34.88 16.07 70.27
C ASP A 161 -34.76 16.20 71.81
N GLU A 162 -34.65 15.09 72.54
CA GLU A 162 -34.22 15.11 73.94
C GLU A 162 -32.80 14.54 74.06
N GLY A 163 -31.85 15.42 74.33
CA GLY A 163 -30.52 15.04 74.79
C GLY A 163 -29.32 15.54 74.00
N SER A 164 -29.38 16.70 73.33
CA SER A 164 -28.17 17.54 73.20
C SER A 164 -27.91 18.25 74.53
N GLY A 165 -27.65 17.44 75.56
CA GLY A 165 -27.14 17.88 76.85
C GLY A 165 -25.62 18.01 76.76
N GLU A 166 -25.17 19.25 76.63
CA GLU A 166 -23.99 19.81 77.27
C GLU A 166 -22.62 19.29 76.79
N GLU A 167 -22.06 20.06 75.84
CA GLU A 167 -20.63 20.39 75.86
C GLU A 167 -20.32 21.20 77.13
N GLU A 168 -19.54 20.63 78.06
CA GLU A 168 -18.47 21.31 78.81
C GLU A 168 -17.38 20.31 79.23
#